data_AF-A0A553YSL3-F1
#
_entry.id   AF-A0A553YSL3-F1
#
_cell.length_a   1.000
_cell.length_b   1.000
_cell.length_c   1.000
_cell.angle_alpha   90.00
_cell.angle_beta   90.00
_cell.angle_gamma   90.00
#
_symmetry.space_group_name_H-M   'P 1'
#
loop_
_entity.id
_entity.type
_entity.pdbx_description
1 polymer ?
#
loop_
_entity_poly.entity_id
_entity_poly.type
_entity_poly.pdbx_seq_one_letter_code
_entity_poly.pdbx_strand_id
1 'polypeptide(L)'
;MLDPLGALTDAFTTFLFGKVETTRLPVRTSTGQAQAVYLPTAAPGLGDSGVIIGREVYSGKGYIYDPFQLYGQQLPAPHWLVLGESGNGKSALEKTYVLRQLRFRDRQVVVLDAQGEDGVGEWNLIAEQLGITPIRLDPTAALNGGIRLNPLDPSITTTGQLALLRTIIEVAMGHGLDERSGFALKVAHSTVLGEFGGGDDGSGPPRQPVLTDIVEQLRHPEAEAAEAMNVDIDDVRAWGLDVALVLDRLVDGDLRGMFDGPTSAGIDLDAPLIVFDLSHIDRNSIAMPILMAIVGVWLEHTWIRPDRKKRIFLVEEAWHIINSPFVAQLFQRLLKFGRRLGLSFVAVVHHLSDVVDGAAAREAAAILKMASTRTIYAQKADEARSTGQVLGLPRWAVEIIPTLTPGIAVWDVNGNVQVVKHLITEAERPLVYTDRAMTEASEVSAASALPTDEARALEAAADAEAEQRAEALALARQLQDESSETVA
;
A
#
# COMPACT_ATOMS: atom_id res chain seq x y z
N MET A 1 -35.57 -57.70 -29.45
CA MET A 1 -36.55 -58.69 -28.95
C MET A 1 -36.18 -58.95 -27.50
N LEU A 2 -37.07 -58.59 -26.56
CA LEU A 2 -36.85 -58.82 -25.13
C LEU A 2 -36.88 -60.34 -24.86
N ASP A 3 -35.94 -60.82 -24.04
CA ASP A 3 -35.85 -62.22 -23.63
C ASP A 3 -37.15 -62.63 -22.89
N PRO A 4 -37.92 -63.60 -23.41
CA PRO A 4 -39.19 -64.01 -22.81
C PRO A 4 -39.02 -64.56 -21.39
N LEU A 5 -37.85 -65.13 -21.06
CA LEU A 5 -37.58 -65.60 -19.69
C LEU A 5 -37.35 -64.42 -18.73
N GLY A 6 -36.66 -63.37 -19.18
CA GLY A 6 -36.49 -62.14 -18.40
C GLY A 6 -37.81 -61.47 -18.06
N ALA A 7 -38.72 -61.36 -19.05
CA ALA A 7 -40.03 -60.74 -18.83
C ALA A 7 -40.92 -61.53 -17.84
N LEU A 8 -40.83 -62.87 -17.87
CA LEU A 8 -41.58 -63.74 -16.96
C LEU A 8 -41.02 -63.67 -15.54
N THR A 9 -39.70 -63.57 -15.42
CA THR A 9 -39.01 -63.40 -14.13
C THR A 9 -39.36 -62.05 -13.51
N ASP A 10 -39.32 -60.96 -14.27
CA ASP A 10 -39.69 -59.62 -13.78
C ASP A 10 -41.16 -59.54 -13.37
N ALA A 11 -42.07 -60.16 -14.13
CA ALA A 11 -43.49 -60.21 -13.79
C ALA A 11 -43.73 -61.01 -12.49
N PHE A 12 -43.08 -62.16 -12.34
CA PHE A 12 -43.17 -63.00 -11.14
C PHE A 12 -42.59 -62.29 -9.90
N THR A 13 -41.45 -61.62 -10.06
CA THR A 13 -40.78 -60.89 -8.97
C THR A 13 -41.60 -59.66 -8.55
N THR A 14 -42.19 -58.94 -9.51
CA THR A 14 -43.09 -57.81 -9.23
C THR A 14 -44.39 -58.25 -8.56
N PHE A 15 -44.92 -59.42 -8.92
CA PHE A 15 -46.12 -59.99 -8.32
C PHE A 15 -45.90 -60.51 -6.89
N LEU A 16 -44.77 -61.17 -6.63
CA LEU A 16 -44.45 -61.75 -5.31
C LEU A 16 -43.98 -60.73 -4.29
N PHE A 17 -43.17 -59.76 -4.71
CA PHE A 17 -42.53 -58.81 -3.78
C PHE A 17 -43.18 -57.42 -3.79
N GLY A 18 -43.98 -57.11 -4.81
CA GLY A 18 -44.44 -55.75 -5.07
C GLY A 18 -43.26 -54.85 -5.46
N LYS A 19 -43.43 -53.98 -6.46
CA LYS A 19 -42.52 -52.82 -6.57
C LYS A 19 -42.83 -51.88 -5.42
N VAL A 20 -42.18 -52.09 -4.28
CA VAL A 20 -42.08 -51.06 -3.25
C VAL A 20 -41.02 -50.06 -3.72
N GLU A 21 -41.35 -49.25 -4.72
CA GLU A 21 -40.66 -47.97 -4.85
C GLU A 21 -40.96 -47.22 -3.57
N THR A 22 -39.94 -47.05 -2.73
CA THR A 22 -40.03 -46.12 -1.62
C THR A 22 -40.13 -44.74 -2.26
N THR A 23 -41.35 -44.29 -2.52
CA THR A 23 -41.62 -42.88 -2.80
C THR A 23 -41.33 -42.14 -1.51
N ARG A 24 -40.04 -41.82 -1.27
CA ARG A 24 -39.69 -40.85 -0.23
C ARG A 24 -40.42 -39.58 -0.61
N LEU A 25 -41.36 -39.16 0.23
CA LEU A 25 -41.90 -37.81 0.14
C LEU A 25 -40.71 -36.85 0.06
N PRO A 26 -40.67 -35.90 -0.90
CA PRO A 26 -39.60 -34.93 -0.94
C PRO A 26 -39.57 -34.24 0.42
N VAL A 27 -38.43 -34.32 1.10
CA VAL A 27 -38.23 -33.57 2.34
C VAL A 27 -38.31 -32.10 1.96
N ARG A 28 -39.44 -31.47 2.28
CA ARG A 28 -39.60 -30.03 2.15
C ARG A 28 -38.90 -29.40 3.34
N THR A 29 -37.82 -28.70 3.07
CA THR A 29 -37.07 -27.92 4.05
C THR A 29 -36.94 -26.50 3.52
N SER A 30 -36.92 -25.51 4.40
CA SER A 30 -36.59 -24.14 4.00
C SER A 30 -35.08 -24.01 3.80
N THR A 31 -34.64 -23.03 3.00
CA THR A 31 -33.20 -22.73 2.89
C THR A 31 -32.56 -22.48 4.25
N GLY A 32 -33.31 -21.88 5.20
CA GLY A 32 -32.88 -21.67 6.58
C GLY A 32 -32.74 -22.96 7.40
N GLN A 33 -33.59 -23.97 7.21
CA GLN A 33 -33.45 -25.25 7.92
C GLN A 33 -32.41 -26.18 7.28
N ALA A 34 -32.26 -26.11 5.96
CA ALA A 34 -31.27 -26.88 5.21
C ALA A 34 -29.82 -26.41 5.46
N GLN A 35 -29.62 -25.22 6.03
CA GLN A 35 -28.28 -24.69 6.33
C GLN A 35 -27.49 -25.59 7.32
N ALA A 36 -28.17 -26.37 8.15
CA ALA A 36 -27.52 -27.36 9.03
C ALA A 36 -26.92 -28.55 8.25
N VAL A 37 -27.37 -28.78 7.01
CA VAL A 37 -26.88 -29.81 6.09
C VAL A 37 -25.85 -29.24 5.10
N TYR A 38 -25.52 -27.94 5.22
CA TYR A 38 -24.41 -27.37 4.47
C TYR A 38 -23.12 -28.07 4.92
N LEU A 39 -22.65 -29.03 4.11
CA LEU A 39 -21.30 -29.56 4.24
C LEU A 39 -20.36 -28.37 4.34
N PRO A 40 -19.38 -28.38 5.26
CA PRO A 40 -18.39 -27.31 5.38
C PRO A 40 -17.65 -27.21 4.05
N THR A 41 -18.17 -26.34 3.19
CA THR A 41 -17.64 -26.09 1.86
C THR A 41 -16.63 -24.99 2.10
N ALA A 42 -15.42 -25.40 2.48
CA ALA A 42 -14.31 -24.49 2.66
C ALA A 42 -14.19 -23.63 1.40
N ALA A 43 -14.13 -22.30 1.59
CA ALA A 43 -13.94 -21.38 0.48
C ALA A 43 -12.71 -21.82 -0.35
N PRO A 44 -12.77 -21.69 -1.68
CA PRO A 44 -11.59 -21.89 -2.51
C PRO A 44 -10.54 -20.84 -2.10
N GLY A 45 -9.30 -21.30 -1.88
CA GLY A 45 -8.18 -20.39 -1.70
C GLY A 45 -7.88 -19.62 -2.99
N LEU A 46 -7.02 -18.61 -2.91
CA LEU A 46 -6.63 -17.81 -4.07
C LEU A 46 -5.75 -18.58 -5.06
N GLY A 47 -5.12 -19.66 -4.62
CA GLY A 47 -4.20 -20.47 -5.40
C GLY A 47 -3.12 -21.09 -4.52
N ASP A 48 -2.14 -21.73 -5.15
CA ASP A 48 -0.99 -22.38 -4.51
C ASP A 48 0.35 -21.67 -4.80
N SER A 49 0.30 -20.61 -5.59
CA SER A 49 1.48 -19.92 -6.13
C SER A 49 1.61 -18.52 -5.55
N GLY A 50 2.74 -18.24 -4.89
CA GLY A 50 3.03 -16.93 -4.31
C GLY A 50 3.59 -17.01 -2.90
N VAL A 51 3.33 -15.97 -2.12
CA VAL A 51 3.77 -15.89 -0.72
C VAL A 51 2.69 -16.44 0.20
N ILE A 52 3.06 -17.36 1.10
CA ILE A 52 2.18 -17.75 2.20
C ILE A 52 2.02 -16.54 3.11
N ILE A 53 0.79 -16.12 3.34
CA ILE A 53 0.44 -15.10 4.34
C ILE A 53 0.18 -15.79 5.67
N GLY A 54 -0.67 -16.82 5.66
CA GLY A 54 -1.05 -17.51 6.88
C GLY A 54 -2.11 -18.55 6.63
N ARG A 55 -3.18 -18.55 7.43
CA ARG A 55 -4.30 -19.48 7.27
C ARG A 55 -5.62 -18.76 7.23
N GLU A 56 -6.50 -19.22 6.35
CA GLU A 56 -7.90 -18.83 6.39
C GLU A 56 -8.54 -19.44 7.64
N VAL A 57 -9.25 -18.63 8.42
CA VAL A 57 -9.63 -18.95 9.81
C VAL A 57 -10.63 -20.10 9.87
N TYR A 58 -11.60 -20.18 8.96
CA TYR A 58 -12.68 -21.17 9.07
C TYR A 58 -12.30 -22.55 8.53
N SER A 59 -11.52 -22.58 7.45
CA SER A 59 -11.10 -23.82 6.79
C SER A 59 -9.73 -24.32 7.23
N GLY A 60 -8.93 -23.48 7.89
CA GLY A 60 -7.55 -23.76 8.27
C GLY A 60 -6.58 -23.91 7.09
N LYS A 61 -7.04 -23.72 5.85
CA LYS A 61 -6.21 -23.83 4.64
C LYS A 61 -5.17 -22.72 4.60
N GLY A 62 -4.02 -23.02 4.02
CA GLY A 62 -2.99 -22.01 3.74
C GLY A 62 -3.54 -20.90 2.84
N TYR A 63 -3.36 -19.65 3.26
CA TYR A 63 -3.71 -18.48 2.48
C TYR A 63 -2.46 -17.95 1.78
N ILE A 64 -2.42 -18.09 0.46
CA ILE A 64 -1.29 -17.72 -0.39
C ILE A 64 -1.69 -16.54 -1.26
N TYR A 65 -0.86 -15.51 -1.28
CA TYR A 65 -1.11 -14.28 -2.02
C TYR A 65 0.16 -13.83 -2.75
N ASP A 66 0.04 -13.61 -4.05
CA ASP A 66 1.00 -12.85 -4.85
C ASP A 66 0.21 -12.11 -5.94
N PRO A 67 0.21 -10.76 -5.94
CA PRO A 67 -0.57 -9.99 -6.90
C PRO A 67 -0.13 -10.23 -8.34
N PHE A 68 1.13 -10.60 -8.59
CA PHE A 68 1.65 -10.86 -9.92
C PHE A 68 1.24 -12.22 -10.48
N GLN A 69 0.96 -13.20 -9.61
CA GLN A 69 0.43 -14.51 -10.00
C GLN A 69 -1.09 -14.45 -10.22
N LEU A 70 -1.78 -13.71 -9.35
CA LEU A 70 -3.24 -13.54 -9.43
C LEU A 70 -3.66 -12.60 -10.56
N TYR A 71 -2.77 -11.69 -10.99
CA TYR A 71 -3.04 -10.74 -12.05
C TYR A 71 -3.40 -11.44 -13.37
N GLY A 72 -4.49 -10.99 -14.00
CA GLY A 72 -4.98 -11.54 -15.27
C GLY A 72 -5.80 -12.82 -15.13
N GLN A 73 -5.81 -13.45 -13.95
CA GLN A 73 -6.68 -14.59 -13.65
C GLN A 73 -7.83 -14.17 -12.72
N GLN A 74 -7.48 -13.61 -11.57
CA GLN A 74 -8.41 -13.24 -10.50
C GLN A 74 -8.36 -11.75 -10.15
N LEU A 75 -7.23 -11.07 -10.42
CA LEU A 75 -7.05 -9.65 -10.12
C LEU A 75 -6.99 -8.77 -11.39
N PRO A 76 -7.84 -7.73 -11.51
CA PRO A 76 -7.77 -6.77 -12.61
C PRO A 76 -6.66 -5.72 -12.46
N ALA A 77 -6.20 -5.48 -11.23
CA ALA A 77 -5.03 -4.66 -10.92
C ALA A 77 -4.26 -5.24 -9.72
N PRO A 78 -2.92 -5.14 -9.70
CA PRO A 78 -2.09 -5.70 -8.63
C PRO A 78 -1.94 -4.78 -7.42
N HIS A 79 -2.76 -3.72 -7.28
CA HIS A 79 -2.62 -2.76 -6.19
C HIS A 79 -3.35 -3.23 -4.93
N TRP A 80 -2.77 -2.91 -3.78
CA TRP A 80 -3.17 -3.40 -2.48
C TRP A 80 -3.34 -2.23 -1.49
N LEU A 81 -4.49 -2.21 -0.81
CA LEU A 81 -4.76 -1.30 0.31
C LEU A 81 -4.74 -2.06 1.63
N VAL A 82 -4.02 -1.56 2.63
CA VAL A 82 -3.98 -2.11 3.99
C VAL A 82 -4.54 -1.08 4.97
N LEU A 83 -5.55 -1.49 5.75
CA LEU A 83 -6.33 -0.67 6.69
C LEU A 83 -6.26 -1.24 8.10
N GLY A 84 -6.22 -0.36 9.11
CA GLY A 84 -6.35 -0.75 10.52
C GLY A 84 -5.65 0.18 11.50
N GLU A 85 -6.10 0.18 12.74
CA GLU A 85 -5.46 0.94 13.82
C GLU A 85 -4.04 0.41 14.13
N SER A 86 -3.24 1.23 14.83
CA SER A 86 -1.90 0.80 15.27
C SER A 86 -1.99 -0.42 16.21
N GLY A 87 -0.96 -1.26 16.23
CA GLY A 87 -0.90 -2.44 17.09
C GLY A 87 -1.66 -3.68 16.60
N ASN A 88 -2.37 -3.62 15.47
CA ASN A 88 -3.13 -4.77 14.96
C ASN A 88 -2.32 -5.74 14.07
N GLY A 89 -1.05 -5.45 13.81
CA GLY A 89 -0.17 -6.34 13.03
C GLY A 89 -0.06 -6.01 11.54
N LYS A 90 -0.37 -4.77 11.11
CA LYS A 90 -0.15 -4.27 9.74
C LYS A 90 1.34 -4.30 9.34
N SER A 91 2.17 -3.61 10.11
CA SER A 91 3.63 -3.58 9.89
C SER A 91 4.23 -4.99 9.91
N ALA A 92 3.70 -5.87 10.76
CA ALA A 92 4.12 -7.27 10.79
C ALA A 92 3.83 -8.00 9.49
N LEU A 93 2.64 -7.82 8.91
CA LEU A 93 2.28 -8.37 7.60
C LEU A 93 3.13 -7.79 6.48
N GLU A 94 3.38 -6.49 6.49
CA GLU A 94 4.19 -5.81 5.48
C GLU A 94 5.63 -6.33 5.47
N LYS A 95 6.26 -6.38 6.64
CA LYS A 95 7.63 -6.88 6.82
C LYS A 95 7.77 -8.34 6.40
N THR A 96 6.89 -9.23 6.88
CA THR A 96 6.95 -10.66 6.47
C THR A 96 6.65 -10.82 4.98
N TYR A 97 5.66 -10.11 4.44
CA TYR A 97 5.31 -10.17 3.03
C TYR A 97 6.48 -9.74 2.15
N VAL A 98 7.13 -8.62 2.48
CA VAL A 98 8.32 -8.15 1.75
C VAL A 98 9.45 -9.17 1.85
N LEU A 99 9.83 -9.61 3.06
CA LEU A 99 10.89 -10.62 3.24
C LEU A 99 10.65 -11.90 2.42
N ARG A 100 9.40 -12.37 2.38
CA ARG A 100 9.00 -13.53 1.59
C ARG A 100 9.01 -13.24 0.09
N GLN A 101 8.60 -12.05 -0.35
CA GLN A 101 8.67 -11.64 -1.76
C GLN A 101 10.12 -11.55 -2.26
N LEU A 102 11.06 -11.09 -1.43
CA LEU A 102 12.48 -11.01 -1.80
C LEU A 102 13.13 -12.37 -2.04
N ARG A 103 12.48 -13.50 -1.68
CA ARG A 103 12.95 -14.85 -2.00
C ARG A 103 12.82 -15.21 -3.47
N PHE A 104 11.96 -14.51 -4.23
CA PHE A 104 11.84 -14.69 -5.66
C PHE A 104 12.87 -13.82 -6.40
N ARG A 105 13.56 -14.40 -7.38
CA ARG A 105 14.68 -13.74 -8.08
C ARG A 105 14.28 -12.54 -8.94
N ASP A 106 13.01 -12.49 -9.35
CA ASP A 106 12.44 -11.46 -10.23
C ASP A 106 11.61 -10.44 -9.45
N ARG A 107 11.84 -10.31 -8.13
CA ARG A 107 11.17 -9.33 -7.27
C ARG A 107 12.12 -8.22 -6.85
N GLN A 108 11.56 -7.03 -6.74
CA GLN A 108 12.22 -5.88 -6.15
C GLN A 108 11.19 -5.06 -5.38
N VAL A 109 11.59 -4.52 -4.24
CA VAL A 109 10.69 -3.77 -3.36
C VAL A 109 11.31 -2.42 -3.04
N VAL A 110 10.51 -1.37 -3.16
CA VAL A 110 10.80 -0.06 -2.57
C VAL A 110 9.81 0.19 -1.44
N VAL A 111 10.31 0.64 -0.30
CA VAL A 111 9.52 1.07 0.85
C VAL A 111 9.72 2.56 1.08
N LEU A 112 8.63 3.32 1.21
CA LEU A 112 8.66 4.63 1.88
C LEU A 112 8.30 4.42 3.35
N ASP A 113 9.32 4.48 4.19
CA ASP A 113 9.25 4.26 5.64
C ASP A 113 9.02 5.61 6.32
N ALA A 114 7.74 5.89 6.60
CA ALA A 114 7.29 7.08 7.32
C ALA A 114 7.09 6.79 8.82
N GLN A 115 7.07 5.51 9.18
CA GLN A 115 6.96 5.08 10.56
C GLN A 115 8.35 4.97 11.20
N GLY A 116 8.38 4.88 12.52
CA GLY A 116 9.62 4.89 13.29
C GLY A 116 9.54 5.75 14.55
N GLU A 117 10.50 5.52 15.44
CA GLU A 117 10.65 6.19 16.72
C GLU A 117 12.09 6.71 16.84
N ASP A 118 12.28 7.86 17.49
CA ASP A 118 13.59 8.47 17.76
C ASP A 118 14.51 8.64 16.53
N GLY A 119 13.93 8.91 15.35
CA GLY A 119 14.67 9.09 14.10
C GLY A 119 15.23 7.79 13.52
N VAL A 120 14.67 6.64 13.90
CA VAL A 120 14.99 5.34 13.30
C VAL A 120 13.74 4.76 12.67
N GLY A 121 13.78 4.59 11.34
CA GLY A 121 12.70 3.96 10.59
C GLY A 121 12.42 2.51 11.01
N GLU A 122 11.18 2.06 10.87
CA GLU A 122 10.71 0.71 11.19
C GLU A 122 11.43 -0.39 10.39
N TRP A 123 11.95 -0.05 9.21
CA TRP A 123 12.62 -0.98 8.30
C TRP A 123 14.13 -1.06 8.50
N ASN A 124 14.70 -0.24 9.38
CA ASN A 124 16.15 -0.13 9.56
C ASN A 124 16.79 -1.46 9.98
N LEU A 125 16.15 -2.23 10.87
CA LEU A 125 16.64 -3.56 11.29
C LEU A 125 16.68 -4.56 10.12
N ILE A 126 15.64 -4.57 9.28
CA ILE A 126 15.58 -5.44 8.11
C ILE A 126 16.64 -5.04 7.09
N ALA A 127 16.82 -3.74 6.87
CA ALA A 127 17.84 -3.22 5.96
C ALA A 127 19.25 -3.65 6.42
N GLU A 128 19.56 -3.50 7.71
CA GLU A 128 20.85 -3.92 8.29
C GLU A 128 21.10 -5.42 8.09
N GLN A 129 20.11 -6.26 8.38
CA GLN A 129 20.22 -7.73 8.24
C GLN A 129 20.40 -8.17 6.78
N LEU A 130 19.90 -7.39 5.83
CA LEU A 130 20.07 -7.62 4.40
C LEU A 130 21.32 -6.94 3.82
N GLY A 131 22.10 -6.22 4.64
CA GLY A 131 23.27 -5.45 4.19
C GLY A 131 22.93 -4.26 3.30
N ILE A 132 21.70 -3.74 3.42
CA ILE A 132 21.19 -2.60 2.66
C ILE A 132 21.34 -1.35 3.52
N THR A 133 21.85 -0.27 2.91
CA THR A 133 21.87 1.04 3.56
C THR A 133 20.60 1.81 3.20
N PRO A 134 19.73 2.16 4.16
CA PRO A 134 18.56 2.99 3.89
C PRO A 134 18.95 4.36 3.32
N ILE A 135 18.11 4.85 2.42
CA ILE A 135 18.21 6.19 1.85
C ILE A 135 17.51 7.15 2.82
N ARG A 136 18.28 7.70 3.76
CA ARG A 136 17.77 8.62 4.78
C ARG A 136 17.64 10.03 4.23
N LEU A 137 16.41 10.57 4.24
CA LEU A 137 16.13 11.96 3.91
C LEU A 137 15.99 12.74 5.21
N ASP A 138 17.02 13.52 5.54
CA ASP A 138 17.10 14.30 6.78
C ASP A 138 17.55 15.73 6.44
N PRO A 139 16.74 16.76 6.73
CA PRO A 139 17.09 18.16 6.48
C PRO A 139 18.40 18.59 7.15
N THR A 140 18.69 18.05 8.35
CA THR A 140 19.86 18.43 9.15
C THR A 140 21.14 17.74 8.68
N ALA A 141 21.06 16.44 8.36
CA ALA A 141 22.21 15.70 7.83
C ALA A 141 22.53 16.10 6.39
N ALA A 142 21.55 16.50 5.58
CA ALA A 142 21.76 16.88 4.19
C ALA A 142 22.62 18.15 4.04
N LEU A 143 22.66 19.01 5.07
CA LEU A 143 23.57 20.15 5.17
C LEU A 143 25.05 19.75 5.32
N ASN A 144 25.32 18.53 5.81
CA ASN A 144 26.67 17.99 6.05
C ASN A 144 27.04 16.86 5.08
N GLY A 145 26.49 16.87 3.87
CA GLY A 145 26.77 15.84 2.86
C GLY A 145 25.88 14.60 2.94
N GLY A 146 24.72 14.70 3.59
CA GLY A 146 23.68 13.68 3.54
C GLY A 146 23.06 13.53 2.14
N ILE A 147 22.18 12.54 2.00
CA ILE A 147 21.58 12.18 0.72
C ILE A 147 20.64 13.28 0.23
N ARG A 148 20.71 13.55 -1.08
CA ARG A 148 19.88 14.51 -1.80
C ARG A 148 19.21 13.84 -2.99
N LEU A 149 17.99 14.26 -3.29
CA LEU A 149 17.26 13.88 -4.50
C LEU A 149 16.87 15.15 -5.24
N ASN A 150 17.26 15.28 -6.50
CA ASN A 150 16.97 16.48 -7.27
C ASN A 150 15.63 16.35 -8.02
N PRO A 151 14.64 17.25 -7.82
CA PRO A 151 13.41 17.25 -8.61
C PRO A 151 13.64 17.51 -10.12
N LEU A 152 14.80 18.10 -10.46
CA LEU A 152 15.27 18.37 -11.82
C LEU A 152 16.33 17.36 -12.29
N ASP A 153 16.41 16.19 -11.64
CA ASP A 153 17.34 15.13 -12.06
C ASP A 153 17.17 14.82 -13.57
N PRO A 154 18.26 14.81 -14.36
CA PRO A 154 18.20 14.56 -15.81
C PRO A 154 17.59 13.21 -16.21
N SER A 155 17.54 12.24 -15.29
CA SER A 155 16.85 10.97 -15.52
C SER A 155 15.33 11.10 -15.56
N ILE A 156 14.77 12.15 -14.94
CA ILE A 156 13.35 12.48 -15.01
C ILE A 156 13.08 13.19 -16.35
N THR A 157 12.05 12.76 -17.08
CA THR A 157 11.67 13.43 -18.33
C THR A 157 11.30 14.90 -18.09
N THR A 158 11.52 15.78 -19.08
CA THR A 158 11.14 17.20 -19.01
C THR A 158 9.69 17.41 -18.57
N THR A 159 8.75 16.60 -19.10
CA THR A 159 7.34 16.66 -18.70
C THR A 159 7.12 16.18 -17.26
N GLY A 160 7.85 15.16 -16.82
CA GLY A 160 7.83 14.67 -15.43
C GLY A 160 8.34 15.72 -14.45
N GLN A 161 9.47 16.37 -14.77
CA GLN A 161 10.04 17.46 -13.97
C GLN A 161 9.06 18.62 -13.84
N LEU A 162 8.47 19.10 -14.93
CA LEU A 162 7.51 20.20 -14.91
C LEU A 162 6.24 19.84 -14.12
N ALA A 163 5.73 18.61 -14.29
CA ALA A 163 4.58 18.12 -13.52
C ALA A 163 4.90 18.04 -12.02
N LEU A 164 6.10 17.58 -11.67
CA LEU A 164 6.55 17.52 -10.28
C LEU A 164 6.70 18.92 -9.67
N LEU A 165 7.38 19.85 -10.35
CA LEU A 165 7.50 21.24 -9.89
C LEU A 165 6.12 21.86 -9.65
N ARG A 166 5.20 21.70 -10.60
CA ARG A 166 3.83 22.19 -10.47
C ARG A 166 3.15 21.58 -9.24
N THR A 167 3.24 20.27 -9.04
CA THR A 167 2.68 19.60 -7.86
C THR A 167 3.29 20.11 -6.56
N ILE A 168 4.62 20.32 -6.50
CA ILE A 168 5.30 20.88 -5.32
C ILE A 168 4.73 22.26 -4.97
N ILE A 169 4.60 23.14 -5.97
CA ILE A 169 4.10 24.50 -5.80
C ILE A 169 2.63 24.49 -5.38
N GLU A 170 1.78 23.69 -6.04
CA GLU A 170 0.36 23.57 -5.73
C GLU A 170 0.11 23.04 -4.31
N VAL A 171 0.90 22.08 -3.85
CA VAL A 171 0.84 21.58 -2.47
C VAL A 171 1.25 22.66 -1.46
N ALA A 172 2.35 23.38 -1.74
CA ALA A 172 2.86 24.41 -0.83
C ALA A 172 1.99 25.68 -0.77
N MET A 173 1.25 25.99 -1.84
CA MET A 173 0.26 27.07 -1.88
C MET A 173 -1.11 26.65 -1.32
N GLY A 174 -1.42 25.34 -1.33
CA GLY A 174 -2.72 24.81 -0.92
C GLY A 174 -3.85 25.02 -1.95
N HIS A 175 -3.53 25.48 -3.15
CA HIS A 175 -4.47 25.65 -4.26
C HIS A 175 -3.80 25.43 -5.61
N GLY A 176 -4.62 25.28 -6.66
CA GLY A 176 -4.13 25.07 -8.02
C GLY A 176 -3.36 26.28 -8.55
N LEU A 177 -2.37 26.01 -9.40
CA LEU A 177 -1.58 27.04 -10.07
C LEU A 177 -2.39 27.61 -11.23
N ASP A 178 -2.49 28.94 -11.29
CA ASP A 178 -3.17 29.63 -12.38
C ASP A 178 -2.37 29.55 -13.70
N GLU A 179 -3.01 29.89 -14.81
CA GLU A 179 -2.42 29.75 -16.15
C GLU A 179 -1.20 30.65 -16.36
N ARG A 180 -1.18 31.85 -15.76
CA ARG A 180 -0.09 32.81 -15.93
C ARG A 180 1.14 32.37 -15.15
N SER A 181 0.96 32.00 -13.89
CA SER A 181 2.03 31.43 -13.06
C SER A 181 2.53 30.10 -13.64
N GLY A 182 1.62 29.28 -14.19
CA GLY A 182 1.97 28.05 -14.90
C GLY A 182 2.77 28.30 -16.18
N PHE A 183 2.47 29.37 -16.92
CA PHE A 183 3.26 29.80 -18.06
C PHE A 183 4.67 30.24 -17.63
N ALA A 184 4.77 31.11 -16.62
CA ALA A 184 6.05 31.58 -16.08
C ALA A 184 6.93 30.40 -15.62
N LEU A 185 6.36 29.44 -14.88
CA LEU A 185 7.07 28.22 -14.46
C LEU A 185 7.55 27.38 -15.65
N LYS A 186 6.71 27.20 -16.67
CA LYS A 186 7.07 26.43 -17.86
C LYS A 186 8.22 27.08 -18.63
N VAL A 187 8.17 28.40 -18.83
CA VAL A 187 9.26 29.14 -19.48
C VAL A 187 10.53 29.03 -18.66
N ALA A 188 10.46 29.31 -17.35
CA ALA A 188 11.62 29.23 -16.47
C ALA A 188 12.28 27.84 -16.51
N HIS A 189 11.48 26.78 -16.45
CA HIS A 189 11.96 25.41 -16.60
C HIS A 189 12.61 25.16 -17.97
N SER A 190 12.01 25.64 -19.05
CA SER A 190 12.55 25.49 -20.41
C SER A 190 13.87 26.23 -20.60
N THR A 191 13.99 27.47 -20.11
CA THR A 191 15.24 28.25 -20.22
C THR A 191 16.35 27.59 -19.44
N VAL A 192 16.11 27.20 -18.17
CA VAL A 192 17.10 26.50 -17.35
C VAL A 192 17.54 25.22 -18.04
N LEU A 193 16.62 24.40 -18.55
CA LEU A 193 17.03 23.19 -19.28
C LEU A 193 17.82 23.50 -20.57
N GLY A 194 17.59 24.64 -21.23
CA GLY A 194 18.36 25.09 -22.38
C GLY A 194 19.81 25.46 -22.02
N GLU A 195 19.99 26.21 -20.93
CA GLU A 195 21.31 26.61 -20.43
C GLU A 195 22.16 25.41 -19.99
N PHE A 196 21.55 24.47 -19.27
CA PHE A 196 22.23 23.30 -18.74
C PHE A 196 22.28 22.10 -19.72
N GLY A 197 21.44 22.12 -20.77
CA GLY A 197 21.38 21.08 -21.81
C GLY A 197 22.36 21.27 -22.96
N GLY A 198 23.02 22.44 -23.07
CA GLY A 198 23.86 22.84 -24.22
C GLY A 198 25.38 22.61 -24.10
N GLY A 199 25.89 21.95 -23.06
CA GLY A 199 27.33 21.95 -22.76
C GLY A 199 28.20 20.88 -23.46
N ASP A 200 28.65 21.15 -24.69
CA ASP A 200 30.00 20.77 -25.20
C ASP A 200 30.97 21.99 -25.16
N ASP A 201 30.55 23.08 -24.54
CA ASP A 201 31.27 24.36 -24.51
C ASP A 201 32.27 24.44 -23.33
N GLY A 202 33.14 23.44 -23.18
CA GLY A 202 34.46 23.52 -22.51
C GLY A 202 34.61 24.12 -21.09
N SER A 203 33.56 24.61 -20.44
CA SER A 203 33.60 25.32 -19.17
C SER A 203 33.06 24.44 -18.03
N GLY A 204 33.92 23.52 -17.58
CA GLY A 204 33.70 22.73 -16.37
C GLY A 204 32.81 21.50 -16.53
N PRO A 205 32.75 20.64 -15.50
CA PRO A 205 31.86 19.48 -15.51
C PRO A 205 30.39 19.92 -15.58
N PRO A 206 29.53 19.21 -16.33
CA PRO A 206 28.12 19.55 -16.44
C PRO A 206 27.46 19.50 -15.06
N ARG A 207 27.01 20.66 -14.56
CA ARG A 207 26.24 20.77 -13.32
C ARG A 207 24.79 20.41 -13.61
N GLN A 208 24.13 19.68 -12.71
CA GLN A 208 22.69 19.46 -12.80
C GLN A 208 21.93 20.75 -12.44
N PRO A 209 20.82 21.08 -13.13
CA PRO A 209 19.95 22.18 -12.73
C PRO A 209 19.32 21.86 -11.37
N VAL A 210 19.15 22.86 -10.51
CA VAL A 210 18.53 22.72 -9.17
C VAL A 210 17.39 23.72 -8.99
N LEU A 211 16.61 23.57 -7.91
CA LEU A 211 15.45 24.44 -7.65
C LEU A 211 15.80 25.94 -7.62
N THR A 212 16.98 26.30 -7.10
CA THR A 212 17.45 27.69 -7.06
C THR A 212 17.63 28.29 -8.46
N ASP A 213 17.99 27.49 -9.47
CA ASP A 213 18.11 27.96 -10.86
C ASP A 213 16.73 28.35 -11.43
N ILE A 214 15.69 27.58 -11.09
CA ILE A 214 14.31 27.89 -11.46
C ILE A 214 13.83 29.16 -10.74
N VAL A 215 14.16 29.31 -9.46
CA VAL A 215 13.81 30.51 -8.66
C VAL A 215 14.43 31.76 -9.27
N GLU A 216 15.71 31.70 -9.65
CA GLU A 216 16.41 32.82 -10.28
C GLU A 216 15.77 33.18 -11.63
N GLN A 217 15.48 32.18 -12.45
CA GLN A 217 14.85 32.39 -13.76
C GLN A 217 13.41 32.95 -13.65
N LEU A 218 12.67 32.60 -12.60
CA LEU A 218 11.37 33.21 -12.32
C LEU A 218 11.47 34.69 -11.90
N ARG A 219 12.56 35.08 -11.22
CA ARG A 219 12.83 36.48 -10.82
C ARG A 219 13.36 37.34 -11.97
N HIS A 220 14.03 36.70 -12.93
CA HIS A 220 14.72 37.34 -14.05
C HIS A 220 14.42 36.63 -15.39
N PRO A 221 13.16 36.69 -15.89
CA PRO A 221 12.81 36.04 -17.16
C PRO A 221 13.54 36.67 -18.35
N GLU A 222 13.72 35.88 -19.42
CA GLU A 222 14.31 36.33 -20.69
C GLU A 222 13.30 37.08 -21.58
N ALA A 223 13.81 37.97 -22.44
CA ALA A 223 13.00 38.76 -23.38
C ALA A 223 12.14 37.89 -24.32
N GLU A 224 12.66 36.73 -24.74
CA GLU A 224 11.94 35.80 -25.63
C GLU A 224 10.61 35.32 -25.02
N ALA A 225 10.54 35.17 -23.70
CA ALA A 225 9.33 34.77 -22.99
C ALA A 225 8.19 35.81 -23.12
N ALA A 226 8.55 37.09 -23.06
CA ALA A 226 7.63 38.21 -23.20
C ALA A 226 7.16 38.37 -24.65
N GLU A 227 8.09 38.20 -25.61
CA GLU A 227 7.79 38.21 -27.05
C GLU A 227 6.81 37.10 -27.44
N ALA A 228 6.97 35.89 -26.92
CA ALA A 228 6.11 34.74 -27.22
C ALA A 228 4.64 34.97 -26.86
N MET A 229 4.36 35.80 -25.84
CA MET A 229 3.01 36.14 -25.40
C MET A 229 2.58 37.56 -25.81
N ASN A 230 3.46 38.32 -26.46
CA ASN A 230 3.25 39.73 -26.81
C ASN A 230 2.83 40.58 -25.59
N VAL A 231 3.59 40.45 -24.50
CA VAL A 231 3.42 41.18 -23.23
C VAL A 231 4.72 41.88 -22.83
N ASP A 232 4.68 42.69 -21.77
CA ASP A 232 5.90 43.27 -21.19
C ASP A 232 6.67 42.21 -20.38
N ILE A 233 7.99 42.36 -20.28
CA ILE A 233 8.83 41.49 -19.45
C ILE A 233 8.45 41.59 -17.97
N ASP A 234 8.00 42.77 -17.53
CA ASP A 234 7.56 42.98 -16.15
C ASP A 234 6.27 42.22 -15.84
N ASP A 235 5.40 41.98 -16.83
CA ASP A 235 4.21 41.14 -16.66
C ASP A 235 4.61 39.67 -16.43
N VAL A 236 5.53 39.14 -17.24
CA VAL A 236 6.02 37.75 -17.09
C VAL A 236 6.71 37.56 -15.74
N ARG A 237 7.52 38.54 -15.32
CA ARG A 237 8.15 38.54 -14.01
C ARG A 237 7.09 38.53 -12.90
N ALA A 238 6.09 39.39 -12.98
CA ALA A 238 5.01 39.44 -12.00
C ALA A 238 4.28 38.10 -11.86
N TRP A 239 4.06 37.38 -12.96
CA TRP A 239 3.45 36.04 -12.92
C TRP A 239 4.35 34.98 -12.27
N GLY A 240 5.68 35.15 -12.32
CA GLY A 240 6.64 34.21 -11.73
C GLY A 240 6.96 34.46 -10.25
N LEU A 241 6.75 35.68 -9.75
CA LEU A 241 7.21 36.08 -8.41
C LEU A 241 6.58 35.26 -7.27
N ASP A 242 5.27 35.02 -7.28
CA ASP A 242 4.61 34.24 -6.24
C ASP A 242 5.15 32.80 -6.19
N VAL A 243 5.38 32.21 -7.36
CA VAL A 243 5.99 30.88 -7.50
C VAL A 243 7.42 30.88 -6.98
N ALA A 244 8.21 31.90 -7.32
CA ALA A 244 9.57 32.04 -6.86
C ALA A 244 9.64 32.13 -5.34
N LEU A 245 8.77 32.91 -4.70
CA LEU A 245 8.71 33.04 -3.23
C LEU A 245 8.35 31.73 -2.53
N VAL A 246 7.42 30.95 -3.10
CA VAL A 246 7.04 29.65 -2.55
C VAL A 246 8.19 28.65 -2.63
N LEU A 247 8.86 28.57 -3.79
CA LEU A 247 10.02 27.69 -3.97
C LEU A 247 11.20 28.11 -3.08
N ASP A 248 11.47 29.41 -2.98
CA ASP A 248 12.53 29.97 -2.12
C ASP A 248 12.29 29.60 -0.64
N ARG A 249 11.06 29.77 -0.15
CA ARG A 249 10.67 29.37 1.21
C ARG A 249 10.85 27.87 1.46
N LEU A 250 10.52 27.02 0.48
CA LEU A 250 10.71 25.57 0.61
C LEU A 250 12.19 25.19 0.67
N VAL A 251 13.00 25.78 -0.21
CA VAL A 251 14.45 25.53 -0.30
C VAL A 251 15.18 26.02 0.95
N ASP A 252 14.81 27.17 1.51
CA ASP A 252 15.41 27.70 2.73
C ASP A 252 14.85 27.09 4.03
N GLY A 253 13.66 26.50 3.95
CA GLY A 253 12.90 25.95 5.07
C GLY A 253 12.78 24.43 5.03
N ASP A 254 11.57 23.93 4.81
CA ASP A 254 11.18 22.54 5.07
C ASP A 254 11.90 21.50 4.20
N LEU A 255 12.42 21.90 3.03
CA LEU A 255 13.11 21.01 2.07
C LEU A 255 14.63 21.21 2.04
N ARG A 256 15.14 22.06 2.93
CA ARG A 256 16.53 22.49 2.92
C ARG A 256 17.50 21.32 2.98
N GLY A 257 18.54 21.38 2.16
CA GLY A 257 19.60 20.37 2.07
C GLY A 257 19.21 19.12 1.30
N MET A 258 17.93 18.73 1.23
CA MET A 258 17.51 17.45 0.63
C MET A 258 17.23 17.54 -0.89
N PHE A 259 16.81 18.70 -1.40
CA PHE A 259 16.36 18.90 -2.80
C PHE A 259 17.03 20.08 -3.51
N ASP A 260 17.95 20.75 -2.82
CA ASP A 260 18.63 21.97 -3.26
C ASP A 260 20.01 21.70 -3.91
N GLY A 261 20.24 20.45 -4.33
CA GLY A 261 21.50 20.01 -4.91
C GLY A 261 21.32 18.85 -5.88
N PRO A 262 22.40 18.45 -6.60
CA PRO A 262 22.38 17.27 -7.45
C PRO A 262 21.98 16.01 -6.68
N THR A 263 21.27 15.10 -7.36
CA THR A 263 20.95 13.78 -6.78
C THR A 263 22.25 13.09 -6.35
N SER A 264 22.28 12.59 -5.12
CA SER A 264 23.48 11.97 -4.56
C SER A 264 23.91 10.73 -5.35
N ALA A 265 25.21 10.62 -5.62
CA ALA A 265 25.78 9.44 -6.26
C ALA A 265 25.75 8.23 -5.30
N GLY A 266 25.72 7.02 -5.86
CA GLY A 266 25.80 5.78 -5.07
C GLY A 266 24.48 5.25 -4.53
N ILE A 267 23.34 5.84 -4.90
CA ILE A 267 22.03 5.24 -4.63
C ILE A 267 21.88 3.97 -5.48
N ASP A 268 21.94 2.80 -4.84
CA ASP A 268 21.79 1.50 -5.50
C ASP A 268 20.31 1.18 -5.74
N LEU A 269 19.88 1.35 -7.00
CA LEU A 269 18.53 1.01 -7.45
C LEU A 269 18.39 -0.42 -7.97
N ASP A 270 19.46 -1.22 -7.96
CA ASP A 270 19.45 -2.62 -8.36
C ASP A 270 19.33 -3.57 -7.15
N ALA A 271 19.49 -3.04 -5.94
CA ALA A 271 19.27 -3.76 -4.68
C ALA A 271 17.85 -4.38 -4.62
N PRO A 272 17.69 -5.60 -4.07
CA PRO A 272 16.40 -6.28 -4.03
C PRO A 272 15.36 -5.55 -3.16
N LEU A 273 15.82 -4.88 -2.11
CA LEU A 273 15.03 -3.98 -1.27
C LEU A 273 15.70 -2.60 -1.23
N ILE A 274 14.89 -1.56 -1.34
CA ILE A 274 15.29 -0.16 -1.24
C ILE A 274 14.37 0.48 -0.20
N VAL A 275 14.94 1.13 0.81
CA VAL A 275 14.18 1.78 1.88
C VAL A 275 14.48 3.27 1.84
N PHE A 276 13.45 4.09 1.64
CA PHE A 276 13.52 5.54 1.87
C PHE A 276 13.01 5.81 3.28
N ASP A 277 13.92 6.23 4.14
CA ASP A 277 13.64 6.52 5.54
C ASP A 277 13.28 8.00 5.67
N LEU A 278 12.02 8.25 6.01
CA LEU A 278 11.41 9.57 6.20
C LEU A 278 11.17 9.86 7.69
N SER A 279 11.68 9.04 8.61
CA SER A 279 11.41 9.15 10.05
C SER A 279 11.93 10.45 10.69
N HIS A 280 12.86 11.13 10.02
CA HIS A 280 13.40 12.44 10.43
C HIS A 280 12.51 13.64 10.03
N ILE A 281 11.44 13.39 9.28
CA ILE A 281 10.51 14.42 8.83
C ILE A 281 9.31 14.43 9.75
N ASP A 282 8.90 15.62 10.19
CA ASP A 282 7.65 15.76 10.94
C ASP A 282 6.49 15.25 10.07
N ARG A 283 5.79 14.22 10.56
CA ARG A 283 4.66 13.60 9.87
C ARG A 283 3.57 14.62 9.55
N ASN A 284 3.39 15.65 10.36
CA ASN A 284 2.36 16.66 10.12
C ASN A 284 2.82 17.81 9.21
N SER A 285 4.08 17.79 8.74
CA SER A 285 4.61 18.83 7.88
C SER A 285 4.06 18.75 6.46
N ILE A 286 3.91 19.91 5.82
CA ILE A 286 3.60 20.03 4.39
C ILE A 286 4.70 19.44 3.49
N ALA A 287 5.91 19.25 4.04
CA ALA A 287 7.00 18.60 3.31
C ALA A 287 6.68 17.14 3.01
N MET A 288 6.06 16.40 3.94
CA MET A 288 5.84 14.96 3.79
C MET A 288 5.18 14.55 2.45
N PRO A 289 4.03 15.13 2.03
CA PRO A 289 3.45 14.83 0.73
C PRO A 289 4.33 15.28 -0.45
N ILE A 290 5.10 16.36 -0.31
CA ILE A 290 6.05 16.84 -1.32
C ILE A 290 7.19 15.82 -1.50
N LEU A 291 7.77 15.32 -0.40
CA LEU A 291 8.83 14.30 -0.41
C LEU A 291 8.36 13.04 -1.11
N MET A 292 7.18 12.53 -0.73
CA MET A 292 6.60 11.34 -1.34
C MET A 292 6.33 11.54 -2.85
N ALA A 293 5.95 12.75 -3.28
CA ALA A 293 5.80 13.09 -4.69
C ALA A 293 7.14 13.06 -5.44
N ILE A 294 8.19 13.66 -4.87
CA ILE A 294 9.53 13.70 -5.47
C ILE A 294 10.08 12.29 -5.61
N VAL A 295 10.05 11.49 -4.53
CA VAL A 295 10.51 10.10 -4.57
C VAL A 295 9.67 9.28 -5.56
N GLY A 296 8.35 9.43 -5.56
CA GLY A 296 7.45 8.73 -6.48
C GLY A 296 7.77 8.99 -7.96
N VAL A 297 7.97 10.26 -8.35
CA VAL A 297 8.31 10.64 -9.74
C VAL A 297 9.72 10.23 -10.09
N TRP A 298 10.67 10.39 -9.17
CA TRP A 298 12.04 9.95 -9.40
C TRP A 298 12.08 8.45 -9.65
N LEU A 299 11.39 7.63 -8.85
CA LEU A 299 11.26 6.19 -9.05
C LEU A 299 10.50 5.81 -10.34
N GLU A 300 9.50 6.60 -10.75
CA GLU A 300 8.82 6.41 -12.05
C GLU A 300 9.82 6.37 -13.20
N HIS A 301 10.81 7.26 -13.16
CA HIS A 301 11.75 7.45 -14.26
C HIS A 301 13.07 6.69 -14.10
N THR A 302 13.51 6.42 -12.87
CA THR A 302 14.79 5.73 -12.61
C THR A 302 14.62 4.26 -12.33
N TRP A 303 13.57 3.87 -11.60
CA TRP A 303 13.43 2.53 -11.05
C TRP A 303 12.44 1.67 -11.84
N ILE A 304 11.31 2.24 -12.27
CA ILE A 304 10.26 1.50 -12.99
C ILE A 304 10.68 1.35 -14.47
N ARG A 305 11.04 0.12 -14.86
CA ARG A 305 11.58 -0.19 -16.20
C ARG A 305 10.82 -1.36 -16.84
N PRO A 306 10.72 -1.44 -18.18
CA PRO A 306 10.11 -2.58 -18.88
C PRO A 306 11.07 -3.79 -18.98
N ASP A 307 11.69 -4.18 -17.87
CA ASP A 307 12.73 -5.23 -17.77
C ASP A 307 12.20 -6.57 -17.23
N ARG A 308 10.87 -6.72 -17.14
CA ARG A 308 10.15 -7.89 -16.62
C ARG A 308 10.34 -8.18 -15.13
N LYS A 309 11.11 -7.38 -14.38
CA LYS A 309 11.13 -7.45 -12.91
C LYS A 309 9.77 -7.02 -12.36
N LYS A 310 9.29 -7.74 -11.36
CA LYS A 310 8.05 -7.43 -10.65
C LYS A 310 8.39 -6.57 -9.44
N ARG A 311 7.84 -5.35 -9.44
CA ARG A 311 8.20 -4.29 -8.51
C ARG A 311 7.06 -4.04 -7.54
N ILE A 312 7.36 -3.96 -6.25
CA ILE A 312 6.39 -3.57 -5.22
C ILE A 312 6.82 -2.21 -4.69
N PHE A 313 5.95 -1.22 -4.81
CA PHE A 313 6.12 0.07 -4.17
C PHE A 313 5.21 0.13 -2.95
N LEU A 314 5.79 -0.02 -1.77
CA LEU A 314 5.10 0.04 -0.49
C LEU A 314 5.24 1.43 0.09
N VAL A 315 4.10 2.02 0.46
CA VAL A 315 4.04 3.35 1.06
C VAL A 315 3.33 3.24 2.39
N GLU A 316 4.08 3.46 3.46
CA GLU A 316 3.53 3.70 4.78
C GLU A 316 2.97 5.11 4.89
N GLU A 317 1.99 5.32 5.78
CA GLU A 317 1.30 6.61 5.94
C GLU A 317 0.80 7.19 4.59
N ALA A 318 0.27 6.33 3.72
CA ALA A 318 -0.15 6.72 2.37
C ALA A 318 -1.28 7.76 2.38
N TRP A 319 -1.89 8.06 3.53
CA TRP A 319 -2.87 9.13 3.69
C TRP A 319 -2.28 10.50 3.34
N HIS A 320 -0.97 10.74 3.52
CA HIS A 320 -0.31 11.99 3.06
C HIS A 320 -0.43 12.18 1.54
N ILE A 321 -0.27 11.10 0.78
CA ILE A 321 -0.46 11.11 -0.68
C ILE A 321 -1.93 11.31 -1.01
N ILE A 322 -2.79 10.55 -0.33
CA ILE A 322 -4.19 10.45 -0.70
C ILE A 322 -4.96 11.73 -0.37
N ASN A 323 -4.65 12.39 0.74
CA ASN A 323 -5.29 13.63 1.18
C ASN A 323 -4.81 14.89 0.44
N SER A 324 -3.73 14.78 -0.33
CA SER A 324 -3.27 15.85 -1.21
C SER A 324 -3.82 15.64 -2.62
N PRO A 325 -4.77 16.49 -3.11
CA PRO A 325 -5.36 16.29 -4.43
C PRO A 325 -4.31 16.24 -5.55
N PHE A 326 -3.28 17.08 -5.45
CA PHE A 326 -2.22 17.19 -6.47
C PHE A 326 -1.31 15.96 -6.47
N VAL A 327 -0.91 15.46 -5.29
CA VAL A 327 -0.08 14.25 -5.19
C VAL A 327 -0.89 13.00 -5.52
N ALA A 328 -2.16 12.94 -5.11
CA ALA A 328 -3.06 11.86 -5.49
C ALA A 328 -3.24 11.75 -7.02
N GLN A 329 -3.40 12.88 -7.72
CA GLN A 329 -3.48 12.90 -9.19
C GLN A 329 -2.18 12.42 -9.86
N LEU A 330 -1.04 12.81 -9.30
CA LEU A 330 0.27 12.35 -9.74
C LEU A 330 0.38 10.83 -9.60
N PHE A 331 0.08 10.27 -8.42
CA PHE A 331 0.12 8.83 -8.17
C PHE A 331 -0.91 8.06 -9.01
N GLN A 332 -2.12 8.56 -9.22
CA GLN A 332 -3.08 7.91 -10.12
C GLN A 332 -2.52 7.73 -11.53
N ARG A 333 -1.71 8.67 -12.02
CA ARG A 333 -1.01 8.55 -13.30
C ARG A 333 0.02 7.41 -13.26
N LEU A 334 0.85 7.36 -12.20
CA LEU A 334 1.82 6.29 -11.98
C LEU A 334 1.15 4.91 -11.99
N LEU A 335 0.06 4.77 -11.23
CA LEU A 335 -0.67 3.51 -11.07
C LEU A 335 -1.32 3.03 -12.37
N LYS A 336 -1.79 3.96 -13.24
CA LYS A 336 -2.33 3.59 -14.56
C LYS A 336 -1.29 2.87 -15.42
N PHE A 337 -0.03 3.26 -15.34
CA PHE A 337 1.06 2.61 -16.08
C PHE A 337 1.64 1.38 -15.37
N GLY A 338 1.45 1.28 -14.06
CA GLY A 338 1.98 0.20 -13.24
C GLY A 338 1.63 -1.21 -13.74
N ARG A 339 0.44 -1.41 -14.30
CA ARG A 339 0.02 -2.71 -14.88
C ARG A 339 0.92 -3.20 -16.01
N ARG A 340 1.35 -2.30 -16.90
CA ARG A 340 2.22 -2.66 -18.04
C ARG A 340 3.66 -2.91 -17.59
N LEU A 341 4.08 -2.29 -16.49
CA LEU A 341 5.46 -2.26 -16.02
C LEU A 341 5.71 -3.25 -14.88
N GLY A 342 4.72 -4.07 -14.50
CA GLY A 342 4.86 -5.06 -13.45
C GLY A 342 4.96 -4.45 -12.06
N LEU A 343 4.28 -3.32 -11.81
CA LEU A 343 4.27 -2.61 -10.53
C LEU A 343 3.02 -2.95 -9.72
N SER A 344 3.23 -3.42 -8.50
CA SER A 344 2.25 -3.48 -7.41
C SER A 344 2.44 -2.27 -6.52
N PHE A 345 1.37 -1.56 -6.18
CA PHE A 345 1.41 -0.44 -5.25
C PHE A 345 0.69 -0.84 -3.99
N VAL A 346 1.34 -0.70 -2.84
CA VAL A 346 0.80 -1.08 -1.53
C VAL A 346 0.66 0.21 -0.72
N ALA A 347 -0.57 0.61 -0.43
CA ALA A 347 -0.88 1.78 0.37
C ALA A 347 -1.32 1.32 1.77
N VAL A 348 -0.64 1.80 2.80
CA VAL A 348 -0.95 1.50 4.19
C VAL A 348 -1.54 2.75 4.84
N VAL A 349 -2.74 2.65 5.38
CA VAL A 349 -3.39 3.75 6.12
C VAL A 349 -4.06 3.24 7.40
N HIS A 350 -4.36 4.13 8.33
CA HIS A 350 -4.96 3.78 9.61
C HIS A 350 -6.48 3.62 9.51
N HIS A 351 -7.15 4.68 9.08
CA HIS A 351 -8.59 4.72 8.90
C HIS A 351 -8.91 5.09 7.45
N LEU A 352 -10.04 4.62 6.95
CA LEU A 352 -10.49 5.02 5.63
C LEU A 352 -11.15 6.40 5.68
N SER A 353 -11.78 6.75 6.80
CA SER A 353 -12.32 8.09 7.07
C SER A 353 -11.27 9.19 6.91
N ASP A 354 -10.04 8.95 7.36
CA ASP A 354 -8.88 9.84 7.16
C ASP A 354 -8.67 10.20 5.69
N VAL A 355 -9.10 9.33 4.77
CA VAL A 355 -8.88 9.42 3.34
C VAL A 355 -10.10 9.96 2.57
N VAL A 356 -11.32 9.60 2.98
CA VAL A 356 -12.54 9.89 2.20
C VAL A 356 -13.25 11.19 2.59
N ASP A 357 -12.99 11.73 3.78
CA ASP A 357 -13.65 12.95 4.28
C ASP A 357 -12.85 14.23 3.99
N GLY A 358 -11.71 14.10 3.31
CA GLY A 358 -10.79 15.21 3.02
C GLY A 358 -11.10 16.01 1.75
N ALA A 359 -10.37 17.12 1.56
CA ALA A 359 -10.45 17.97 0.36
C ALA A 359 -10.14 17.21 -0.96
N ALA A 360 -9.46 16.07 -0.87
CA ALA A 360 -9.10 15.19 -1.97
C ALA A 360 -10.05 13.99 -2.16
N ALA A 361 -11.26 14.00 -1.58
CA ALA A 361 -12.16 12.83 -1.55
C ALA A 361 -12.38 12.17 -2.93
N ARG A 362 -12.46 12.95 -4.01
CA ARG A 362 -12.64 12.43 -5.37
C ARG A 362 -11.40 11.67 -5.86
N GLU A 363 -10.24 12.27 -5.68
CA GLU A 363 -8.95 11.72 -6.07
C GLU A 363 -8.59 10.50 -5.20
N ALA A 364 -8.89 10.57 -3.92
CA ALA A 364 -8.79 9.48 -2.96
C ALA A 364 -9.65 8.28 -3.38
N ALA A 365 -10.94 8.51 -3.66
CA ALA A 365 -11.83 7.45 -4.13
C ALA A 365 -11.33 6.80 -5.42
N ALA A 366 -10.65 7.54 -6.30
CA ALA A 366 -10.08 6.97 -7.51
C ALA A 366 -8.88 6.04 -7.21
N ILE A 367 -7.97 6.42 -6.30
CA ILE A 367 -6.86 5.56 -5.87
C ILE A 367 -7.39 4.29 -5.19
N LEU A 368 -8.36 4.45 -4.27
CA LEU A 368 -8.96 3.32 -3.55
C LEU A 368 -9.64 2.32 -4.50
N LYS A 369 -10.33 2.80 -5.54
CA LYS A 369 -10.94 1.94 -6.57
C LYS A 369 -9.92 1.17 -7.42
N MET A 370 -8.67 1.64 -7.49
CA MET A 370 -7.61 0.93 -8.21
C MET A 370 -7.03 -0.24 -7.40
N ALA A 371 -7.19 -0.24 -6.08
CA ALA A 371 -6.82 -1.35 -5.21
C ALA A 371 -7.84 -2.50 -5.35
N SER A 372 -7.41 -3.58 -6.01
CA SER A 372 -8.22 -4.79 -6.17
C SER A 372 -8.05 -5.75 -4.99
N THR A 373 -7.00 -5.56 -4.19
CA THR A 373 -6.80 -6.27 -2.93
C THR A 373 -6.91 -5.28 -1.78
N ARG A 374 -7.65 -5.67 -0.74
CA ARG A 374 -7.88 -4.85 0.45
C ARG A 374 -7.75 -5.73 1.68
N THR A 375 -6.95 -5.29 2.64
CA THR A 375 -6.77 -5.99 3.91
C THR A 375 -7.21 -5.05 5.03
N ILE A 376 -8.16 -5.51 5.84
CA ILE A 376 -8.79 -4.72 6.89
C ILE A 376 -8.58 -5.43 8.22
N TYR A 377 -7.72 -4.84 9.05
CA TYR A 377 -7.52 -5.25 10.44
C TYR A 377 -8.62 -4.71 11.35
N ALA A 378 -8.54 -5.05 12.63
CA ALA A 378 -9.47 -4.56 13.64
C ALA A 378 -9.61 -3.02 13.60
N GLN A 379 -10.86 -2.57 13.65
CA GLN A 379 -11.25 -1.17 13.68
C GLN A 379 -12.47 -1.03 14.58
N LYS A 380 -12.70 0.16 15.13
CA LYS A 380 -13.95 0.47 15.86
C LYS A 380 -15.17 0.22 14.98
N ALA A 381 -16.29 -0.13 15.62
CA ALA A 381 -17.53 -0.50 14.91
C ALA A 381 -18.02 0.59 13.95
N ASP A 382 -17.84 1.86 14.29
CA ASP A 382 -18.28 2.98 13.45
C ASP A 382 -17.41 3.11 12.19
N GLU A 383 -16.08 2.98 12.36
CA GLU A 383 -15.11 2.98 11.26
C GLU A 383 -15.29 1.77 10.34
N ALA A 384 -15.54 0.59 10.91
CA ALA A 384 -15.82 -0.62 10.14
C ALA A 384 -17.07 -0.45 9.26
N ARG A 385 -18.13 0.20 9.78
CA ARG A 385 -19.34 0.49 9.00
C ARG A 385 -19.06 1.47 7.86
N SER A 386 -18.31 2.55 8.12
CA SER A 386 -17.90 3.51 7.08
C SER A 386 -17.06 2.83 5.99
N THR A 387 -16.02 2.10 6.41
CA THR A 387 -15.14 1.31 5.54
C THR A 387 -15.93 0.33 4.69
N GLY A 388 -16.89 -0.39 5.29
CA GLY A 388 -17.76 -1.32 4.59
C GLY A 388 -18.64 -0.66 3.52
N GLN A 389 -19.17 0.53 3.79
CA GLN A 389 -19.98 1.29 2.82
C GLN A 389 -19.14 1.76 1.62
N VAL A 390 -17.95 2.30 1.87
CA VAL A 390 -17.07 2.82 0.81
C VAL A 390 -16.52 1.69 -0.06
N LEU A 391 -16.07 0.60 0.56
CA LEU A 391 -15.42 -0.51 -0.14
C LEU A 391 -16.44 -1.52 -0.69
N GLY A 392 -17.69 -1.48 -0.24
CA GLY A 392 -18.73 -2.44 -0.62
C GLY A 392 -18.51 -3.83 0.00
N LEU A 393 -18.04 -3.88 1.25
CA LEU A 393 -17.83 -5.14 1.96
C LEU A 393 -19.17 -5.80 2.30
N PRO A 394 -19.24 -7.15 2.30
CA PRO A 394 -20.45 -7.85 2.72
C PRO A 394 -20.72 -7.59 4.20
N ARG A 395 -22.01 -7.57 4.57
CA ARG A 395 -22.47 -7.25 5.93
C ARG A 395 -21.74 -8.05 7.02
N TRP A 396 -21.55 -9.35 6.81
CA TRP A 396 -20.86 -10.21 7.78
C TRP A 396 -19.41 -9.80 8.02
N ALA A 397 -18.71 -9.28 6.99
CA ALA A 397 -17.33 -8.83 7.11
C ALA A 397 -17.26 -7.53 7.91
N VAL A 398 -18.21 -6.61 7.70
CA VAL A 398 -18.36 -5.40 8.51
C VAL A 398 -18.61 -5.72 9.98
N GLU A 399 -19.42 -6.74 10.26
CA GLU A 399 -19.76 -7.16 11.61
C GLU A 399 -18.61 -7.86 12.35
N ILE A 400 -17.67 -8.52 11.64
CA ILE A 400 -16.54 -9.21 12.27
C ILE A 400 -15.31 -8.33 12.47
N ILE A 401 -15.11 -7.29 11.65
CA ILE A 401 -13.95 -6.38 11.74
C ILE A 401 -13.69 -5.90 13.19
N PRO A 402 -14.69 -5.44 13.96
CA PRO A 402 -14.45 -4.94 15.31
C PRO A 402 -14.06 -6.01 16.34
N THR A 403 -14.25 -7.29 16.02
CA THR A 403 -13.95 -8.41 16.93
C THR A 403 -12.63 -9.09 16.61
N LEU A 404 -11.94 -8.65 15.55
CA LEU A 404 -10.65 -9.23 15.15
C LEU A 404 -9.59 -8.96 16.22
N THR A 405 -8.73 -9.95 16.45
CA THR A 405 -7.55 -9.81 17.30
C THR A 405 -6.33 -9.43 16.46
N PRO A 406 -5.25 -8.89 17.08
CA PRO A 406 -4.01 -8.59 16.37
C PRO A 406 -3.51 -9.79 15.56
N GLY A 407 -3.07 -9.53 14.33
CA GLY A 407 -2.64 -10.57 13.39
C GLY A 407 -3.76 -11.25 12.61
N ILE A 408 -5.04 -10.93 12.86
CA ILE A 408 -6.17 -11.41 12.06
C ILE A 408 -6.76 -10.23 11.27
N ALA A 409 -7.01 -10.44 9.98
CA ALA A 409 -7.58 -9.43 9.10
C ALA A 409 -8.64 -10.03 8.17
N VAL A 410 -9.60 -9.21 7.77
CA VAL A 410 -10.45 -9.48 6.61
C VAL A 410 -9.66 -9.14 5.35
N TRP A 411 -9.57 -10.09 4.43
CA TRP A 411 -8.97 -9.92 3.11
C TRP A 411 -10.06 -9.96 2.05
N ASP A 412 -10.21 -8.87 1.30
CA ASP A 412 -11.03 -8.77 0.10
C ASP A 412 -10.12 -8.76 -1.13
N VAL A 413 -10.13 -9.86 -1.89
CA VAL A 413 -9.35 -10.02 -3.12
C VAL A 413 -10.31 -10.08 -4.30
N ASN A 414 -10.57 -8.93 -4.92
CA ASN A 414 -11.52 -8.76 -6.02
C ASN A 414 -12.91 -9.38 -5.72
N GLY A 415 -13.44 -9.11 -4.52
CA GLY A 415 -14.73 -9.62 -4.05
C GLY A 415 -14.68 -10.99 -3.37
N ASN A 416 -13.54 -11.69 -3.40
CA ASN A 416 -13.32 -12.89 -2.60
C ASN A 416 -12.92 -12.46 -1.18
N VAL A 417 -13.90 -12.42 -0.27
CA VAL A 417 -13.73 -11.95 1.10
C VAL A 417 -13.51 -13.13 2.06
N GLN A 418 -12.36 -13.16 2.73
CA GLN A 418 -11.96 -14.22 3.65
C GLN A 418 -11.35 -13.63 4.93
N VAL A 419 -11.42 -14.36 6.04
CA VAL A 419 -10.76 -13.97 7.31
C VAL A 419 -9.47 -14.76 7.43
N VAL A 420 -8.34 -14.05 7.59
CA VAL A 420 -7.02 -14.66 7.53
C VAL A 420 -6.25 -14.34 8.80
N LYS A 421 -5.76 -15.38 9.48
CA LYS A 421 -4.76 -15.28 10.54
C LYS A 421 -3.39 -15.24 9.88
N HIS A 422 -2.72 -14.10 9.99
CA HIS A 422 -1.34 -13.91 9.57
C HIS A 422 -0.44 -14.81 10.42
N LEU A 423 0.46 -15.56 9.77
CA LEU A 423 1.43 -16.40 10.45
C LEU A 423 2.83 -15.79 10.31
N ILE A 424 3.52 -15.69 11.43
CA ILE A 424 4.91 -15.23 11.53
C ILE A 424 5.72 -16.41 12.03
N THR A 425 6.82 -16.73 11.34
CA THR A 425 7.70 -17.82 11.75
C THR A 425 8.63 -17.37 12.88
N GLU A 426 9.15 -18.32 13.67
CA GLU A 426 10.16 -18.05 14.71
C GLU A 426 11.39 -17.31 14.17
N ALA A 427 11.77 -17.55 12.92
CA ALA A 427 12.90 -16.87 12.28
C ALA A 427 12.58 -15.43 11.87
N GLU A 428 11.30 -15.10 11.60
CA GLU A 428 10.87 -13.75 11.21
C GLU A 428 10.54 -12.88 12.42
N ARG A 429 10.11 -13.49 13.54
CA ARG A 429 9.66 -12.77 14.75
C ARG A 429 10.62 -11.67 15.22
N PRO A 430 11.95 -11.89 15.30
CA PRO A 430 12.90 -10.87 15.76
C PRO A 430 13.07 -9.71 14.78
N LEU A 431 12.79 -9.92 13.49
CA LEU A 431 12.90 -8.89 12.44
C LEU A 431 11.63 -8.04 12.33
N VAL A 432 10.51 -8.59 12.79
CA VAL A 432 9.17 -8.04 12.61
C VAL A 432 8.73 -7.23 13.83
N TYR A 433 8.92 -7.79 15.02
CA TYR A 433 8.56 -7.14 16.28
C TYR A 433 9.78 -6.47 16.88
N THR A 434 9.84 -5.16 16.71
CA THR A 434 10.86 -4.29 17.27
C THR A 434 10.22 -3.38 18.30
N ASP A 435 9.55 -3.94 19.30
CA ASP A 435 9.16 -3.17 20.47
C ASP A 435 10.47 -2.74 21.16
N ARG A 436 10.96 -1.54 20.87
CA ARG A 436 12.19 -1.01 21.49
C ARG A 436 11.85 -0.24 22.76
N ALA A 437 10.79 0.58 22.73
CA ALA A 437 10.39 1.40 23.87
C ALA A 437 9.66 0.66 25.01
N MET A 438 8.96 -0.45 24.72
CA MET A 438 8.16 -1.20 25.71
C MET A 438 8.85 -2.46 26.24
N THR A 439 9.95 -2.89 25.61
CA THR A 439 10.68 -4.12 25.92
C THR A 439 12.13 -3.91 26.32
N GLU A 440 12.52 -2.66 26.63
CA GLU A 440 13.65 -2.40 27.53
C GLU A 440 13.34 -2.94 28.94
N ALA A 441 13.27 -4.27 29.05
CA ALA A 441 13.69 -4.94 30.25
C ALA A 441 15.21 -4.73 30.33
N SER A 442 15.60 -3.87 31.28
CA SER A 442 16.91 -3.69 31.88
C SER A 442 18.00 -4.63 31.37
N GLU A 443 19.14 -4.07 30.97
CA GLU A 443 20.41 -4.78 30.82
C GLU A 443 20.66 -5.75 31.98
N VAL A 444 20.29 -7.03 31.81
CA VAL A 444 20.74 -8.13 32.65
C VAL A 444 20.99 -9.33 31.76
N SER A 445 22.27 -9.52 31.45
CA SER A 445 22.92 -10.78 31.09
C SER A 445 22.41 -11.50 29.85
N ALA A 446 23.07 -11.22 28.73
CA ALA A 446 23.19 -12.11 27.58
C ALA A 446 23.92 -13.41 27.97
N ALA A 447 23.24 -14.32 28.65
CA ALA A 447 23.57 -15.73 28.77
C ALA A 447 22.36 -16.48 29.34
N SER A 448 21.82 -17.43 28.56
CA SER A 448 20.69 -18.33 28.85
C SER A 448 19.28 -17.77 28.68
N ALA A 449 18.68 -18.04 27.52
CA ALA A 449 17.23 -18.20 27.38
C ALA A 449 16.93 -18.99 26.10
N LEU A 450 16.91 -20.33 26.22
CA LEU A 450 16.00 -21.12 25.40
C LEU A 450 14.57 -20.80 25.89
N PRO A 451 13.55 -20.68 25.01
CA PRO A 451 12.20 -20.38 25.48
C PRO A 451 11.73 -21.52 26.39
N THR A 452 11.33 -21.19 27.62
CA THR A 452 10.73 -22.14 28.56
C THR A 452 9.39 -22.63 28.00
N ASP A 453 9.06 -23.91 28.25
CA ASP A 453 7.79 -24.53 27.84
C ASP A 453 6.55 -23.75 28.30
N GLU A 454 6.68 -22.93 29.35
CA GLU A 454 5.63 -22.02 29.84
C GLU A 454 5.27 -20.91 28.85
N ALA A 455 6.23 -20.34 28.11
CA ALA A 455 5.94 -19.30 27.12
C ALA A 455 5.16 -19.87 25.93
N ARG A 456 5.52 -21.09 25.50
CA ARG A 456 4.78 -21.85 24.48
C ARG A 456 3.39 -22.26 24.97
N ALA A 457 3.25 -22.62 26.24
CA ALA A 457 1.97 -22.95 26.84
C ALA A 457 1.04 -21.72 26.95
N LEU A 458 1.59 -20.54 27.26
CA LEU A 458 0.83 -19.28 27.30
C LEU A 458 0.36 -18.85 25.90
N GLU A 459 1.21 -18.97 24.89
CA GLU A 459 0.85 -18.64 23.51
C GLU A 459 -0.20 -19.63 22.96
N ALA A 460 -0.04 -20.92 23.24
CA ALA A 460 -1.05 -21.94 22.91
C ALA A 460 -2.38 -21.74 23.67
N ALA A 461 -2.34 -21.27 24.91
CA ALA A 461 -3.54 -20.95 25.69
C ALA A 461 -4.26 -19.71 25.16
N ALA A 462 -3.51 -18.68 24.74
CA ALA A 462 -4.07 -17.48 24.12
C ALA A 462 -4.71 -17.80 22.76
N ASP A 463 -4.05 -18.65 21.97
CA ASP A 463 -4.60 -19.15 20.70
C ASP A 463 -5.89 -19.96 20.91
N ALA A 464 -5.91 -20.84 21.91
CA ALA A 464 -7.09 -21.62 22.27
C ALA A 464 -8.24 -20.74 22.81
N GLU A 465 -7.93 -19.70 23.59
CA GLU A 465 -8.95 -18.77 24.08
C GLU A 465 -9.56 -17.94 22.94
N ALA A 466 -8.74 -17.49 21.99
CA ALA A 466 -9.22 -16.78 20.81
C ALA A 466 -10.12 -17.66 19.93
N GLU A 467 -9.75 -18.92 19.73
CA GLU A 467 -10.54 -19.91 18.98
C GLU A 467 -11.86 -20.21 19.69
N GLN A 468 -11.83 -20.45 21.01
CA GLN A 468 -13.04 -20.65 21.82
C GLN A 468 -13.96 -19.44 21.84
N ARG A 469 -13.43 -18.20 21.85
CA ARG A 469 -14.25 -16.99 21.75
C ARG A 469 -14.91 -16.86 20.38
N ALA A 470 -14.19 -17.19 19.31
CA ALA A 470 -14.75 -17.19 17.96
C ALA A 470 -15.88 -18.23 17.82
N GLU A 471 -15.70 -19.42 18.38
CA GLU A 471 -16.74 -20.47 18.45
C GLU A 471 -17.93 -20.05 19.32
N ALA A 472 -17.70 -19.44 20.49
CA ALA A 472 -18.76 -18.96 21.36
C ALA A 472 -19.58 -17.83 20.73
N LEU A 473 -18.94 -16.95 19.96
CA LEU A 473 -19.62 -15.91 19.16
C LEU A 473 -20.47 -16.51 18.05
N ALA A 474 -19.99 -17.58 17.40
CA ALA A 474 -20.78 -18.30 16.40
C ALA A 474 -22.02 -18.96 17.03
N LEU A 475 -21.86 -19.57 18.21
CA LEU A 475 -22.96 -20.19 18.97
C LEU A 475 -23.99 -19.14 19.47
N ALA A 476 -23.52 -17.99 19.96
CA ALA A 476 -24.37 -16.92 20.43
C ALA A 476 -25.23 -16.31 19.31
N ARG A 477 -24.69 -16.22 18.08
CA ARG A 477 -25.46 -15.81 16.90
C ARG A 477 -26.54 -16.83 16.54
N GLN A 478 -26.22 -18.12 16.65
CA GLN A 478 -27.17 -19.20 16.39
C GLN A 478 -28.37 -19.15 17.35
N LEU A 479 -28.13 -18.83 18.63
CA LEU A 479 -29.17 -18.67 19.64
C LEU A 479 -29.99 -17.38 19.48
N GLN A 480 -29.37 -16.29 19.02
CA GLN A 480 -30.08 -15.03 18.75
C GLN A 480 -31.02 -15.16 17.54
N ASP A 481 -30.61 -15.84 16.48
CA ASP A 481 -31.46 -16.10 15.31
C ASP A 481 -32.66 -17.00 15.68
N GLU A 482 -32.46 -18.06 16.48
CA GLU A 482 -33.55 -18.92 17.00
C GLU A 482 -34.56 -18.14 17.86
N SER A 483 -34.09 -17.21 18.70
CA SER A 483 -34.96 -16.40 19.55
C SER A 483 -35.82 -15.39 18.77
N SER A 484 -35.35 -14.96 17.60
CA SER A 484 -36.06 -14.02 16.72
C SER A 484 -37.14 -14.70 15.86
N GLU A 485 -37.00 -15.99 15.56
CA GLU A 485 -38.01 -16.79 14.86
C GLU A 485 -39.17 -17.26 15.76
N THR A 486 -39.02 -17.19 17.10
CA THR A 486 -40.07 -17.64 18.03
C THR A 486 -41.11 -16.54 18.34
N VAL A 487 -40.93 -15.31 17.84
CA VAL A 487 -41.80 -14.15 18.11
C VAL A 487 -42.46 -13.58 16.83
N ALA A 488 -42.36 -14.26 15.69
CA ALA A 488 -43.06 -13.89 14.44
C ALA A 488 -44.24 -14.80 14.11
#